data_AF-A0A7S1GQA6-F1
#
_entry.id   AF-A0A7S1GQA6-F1
#
_cell.length_a   1.000
_cell.length_b   1.000
_cell.length_c   1.000
_cell.angle_alpha   90.00
_cell.angle_beta   90.00
_cell.angle_gamma   90.00
#
_symmetry.space_group_name_H-M   'P 1'
#
loop_
_entity.id
_entity.type
_entity.pdbx_description
1 polymer ?
#
loop_
_entity_poly.entity_id
_entity_poly.type
_entity_poly.pdbx_seq_one_letter_code
_entity_poly.pdbx_strand_id
1 'polypeptide(L)'
;HMSCGEAQNPRANYALEEPPRLDVALTNLMDANFIGITDFYYTSICIFRFRREGILQEECACESEKNLQLFNKRHGVPNDYTNFPTVHLNVMIDEITRYDTVLFVAGMIRFLDDVETAENMSGRRIFCDRGDAEKLLDTYMNTKACVEFGCHQLESIVLPALRGMGGFYSRLQSRGLSSL
;
A
#
# COMPACT_ATOMS: atom_id res chain seq x y z
N HIS A 1 -16.80 17.20 13.33
CA HIS A 1 -16.38 18.18 12.31
C HIS A 1 -14.89 18.39 12.49
N MET A 2 -14.04 17.73 11.68
CA MET A 2 -12.62 18.08 11.61
C MET A 2 -12.51 19.20 10.58
N SER A 3 -12.39 20.43 11.05
CA SER A 3 -12.01 21.57 10.22
C SER A 3 -10.49 21.61 10.23
N CYS A 4 -9.84 21.55 9.07
CA CYS A 4 -8.50 22.08 8.95
C CYS A 4 -8.60 23.56 9.32
N GLY A 5 -8.02 23.97 10.45
CA GLY A 5 -8.04 25.37 10.87
C GLY A 5 -7.36 26.25 9.82
N GLU A 6 -7.91 27.43 9.56
CA GLU A 6 -7.23 28.45 8.76
C GLU A 6 -5.86 28.73 9.38
N ALA A 7 -4.79 28.45 8.62
CA ALA A 7 -3.46 28.82 9.01
C ALA A 7 -3.38 30.36 9.08
N GLN A 8 -3.15 30.91 10.28
CA GLN A 8 -3.02 32.36 10.52
C GLN A 8 -1.80 33.01 9.86
N ASN A 9 -0.99 32.23 9.12
CA ASN A 9 0.20 32.71 8.44
C ASN A 9 0.25 32.16 7.01
N PRO A 10 0.04 32.98 5.97
CA PRO A 10 0.12 32.54 4.57
C PRO A 10 1.53 32.09 4.15
N ARG A 11 2.56 32.30 5.00
CA ARG A 11 3.92 31.79 4.85
C ARG A 11 4.24 30.56 5.73
N ALA A 12 3.30 30.05 6.53
CA ALA A 12 3.52 28.82 7.29
C ALA A 12 3.35 27.54 6.43
N ASN A 13 3.07 27.67 5.13
CA ASN A 13 2.97 26.55 4.20
C ASN A 13 4.32 26.03 3.70
N TYR A 14 5.44 26.57 4.19
CA TYR A 14 6.77 26.01 3.94
C TYR A 14 7.16 25.01 5.03
N ALA A 15 6.43 23.90 5.13
CA ALA A 15 7.02 22.66 5.66
C ALA A 15 7.94 22.01 4.59
N LEU A 16 8.75 22.82 3.89
CA LEU A 16 9.45 22.45 2.65
C LEU A 16 10.97 22.58 2.74
N GLU A 17 11.57 22.80 3.91
CA GLU A 17 13.03 22.96 3.98
C GLU A 17 13.80 21.64 4.11
N GLU A 18 13.15 20.54 4.51
CA GLU A 18 13.79 19.22 4.56
C GLU A 18 13.09 18.21 3.63
N PRO A 19 13.85 17.43 2.84
CA PRO A 19 13.27 16.37 2.05
C PRO A 19 12.56 15.34 2.96
N PRO A 20 11.47 14.72 2.50
CA PRO A 20 10.78 13.69 3.28
C PRO A 20 11.74 12.60 3.75
N ARG A 21 11.66 12.28 5.04
CA ARG A 21 12.46 11.22 5.67
C ARG A 21 11.86 9.86 5.36
N LEU A 22 12.21 9.31 4.20
CA LEU A 22 11.72 8.00 3.73
C LEU A 22 12.02 6.88 4.74
N ASP A 23 13.19 6.89 5.37
CA ASP A 23 13.59 5.94 6.42
C ASP A 23 12.62 5.93 7.61
N VAL A 24 12.23 7.11 8.08
CA VAL A 24 11.25 7.26 9.16
C VAL A 24 9.86 6.79 8.72
N ALA A 25 9.46 7.13 7.49
CA ALA A 25 8.18 6.69 6.94
C ALA A 25 8.10 5.15 6.80
N LEU A 26 9.16 4.51 6.29
CA LEU A 26 9.26 3.06 6.19
C LEU A 26 9.24 2.39 7.57
N THR A 27 9.95 2.95 8.56
CA THR A 27 9.93 2.44 9.94
C THR A 27 8.51 2.50 10.53
N ASN A 28 7.86 3.67 10.44
CA ASN A 28 6.50 3.86 10.93
C ASN A 28 5.48 2.96 10.21
N LEU A 29 5.69 2.70 8.91
CA LEU A 29 4.88 1.78 8.14
C LEU A 29 4.99 0.34 8.68
N MET A 30 6.20 -0.11 9.03
CA MET A 30 6.40 -1.45 9.59
C MET A 30 5.85 -1.60 11.02
N ASP A 31 5.91 -0.52 11.79
CA ASP A 31 5.38 -0.45 13.17
C ASP A 31 3.85 -0.26 13.20
N ALA A 32 3.22 0.05 12.06
CA ALA A 32 1.78 0.24 11.99
C ALA A 32 1.04 -1.08 12.31
N ASN A 33 0.06 -0.98 13.20
CA ASN A 33 -0.79 -2.13 13.58
C ASN A 33 -1.64 -2.66 12.41
N PHE A 34 -1.90 -1.83 11.40
CA PHE A 34 -2.71 -2.18 10.24
C PHE A 34 -2.40 -1.21 9.08
N ILE A 35 -2.31 -1.75 7.87
CA ILE A 35 -2.23 -0.99 6.63
C ILE A 35 -3.32 -1.49 5.69
N GLY A 36 -4.01 -0.55 5.04
CA GLY A 36 -4.98 -0.81 3.99
C GLY A 36 -4.56 -0.15 2.68
N ILE A 37 -4.97 -0.75 1.57
CA ILE A 37 -4.74 -0.24 0.21
C ILE A 37 -6.10 0.08 -0.41
N THR A 38 -6.23 1.30 -0.93
CA THR A 38 -7.49 1.81 -1.49
C THR A 38 -7.99 0.98 -2.66
N ASP A 39 -7.09 0.55 -3.55
CA ASP A 39 -7.37 -0.31 -4.70
C ASP A 39 -7.91 -1.68 -4.28
N PHE A 40 -7.60 -2.10 -3.05
CA PHE A 40 -8.08 -3.33 -2.42
C PHE A 40 -8.91 -3.03 -1.17
N TYR A 41 -9.82 -2.05 -1.25
CA TYR A 41 -10.60 -1.58 -0.10
C TYR A 41 -11.36 -2.70 0.62
N TYR A 42 -12.05 -3.59 -0.10
CA TYR A 42 -12.77 -4.73 0.49
C TYR A 42 -11.82 -5.66 1.27
N THR A 43 -10.70 -6.05 0.63
CA THR A 43 -9.65 -6.84 1.27
C THR A 43 -9.09 -6.16 2.50
N SER A 44 -8.85 -4.84 2.43
CA SER A 44 -8.37 -4.05 3.56
C SER A 44 -9.33 -4.10 4.75
N ILE A 45 -10.63 -4.01 4.52
CA ILE A 45 -11.64 -4.16 5.59
C ILE A 45 -11.63 -5.58 6.16
N CYS A 46 -11.46 -6.60 5.32
CA CYS A 46 -11.38 -7.99 5.77
C CYS A 46 -10.16 -8.24 6.66
N ILE A 47 -8.99 -7.73 6.29
CA ILE A 47 -7.79 -7.81 7.10
C ILE A 47 -7.94 -7.03 8.41
N PHE A 48 -8.52 -5.84 8.36
CA PHE A 48 -8.79 -5.05 9.56
C PHE A 48 -9.68 -5.83 10.57
N ARG A 49 -10.77 -6.43 10.08
CA ARG A 49 -11.66 -7.25 10.91
C ARG A 49 -10.95 -8.49 11.45
N PHE A 50 -10.18 -9.18 10.60
CA PHE A 50 -9.38 -10.33 11.01
C PHE A 50 -8.39 -9.98 12.13
N ARG A 51 -7.65 -8.87 12.02
CA ARG A 51 -6.71 -8.44 13.09
C ARG A 51 -7.43 -8.10 14.40
N ARG A 52 -8.64 -7.57 14.33
CA ARG A 52 -9.45 -7.22 15.51
C ARG A 52 -10.08 -8.45 16.18
N GLU A 53 -10.57 -9.40 15.40
CA GLU A 53 -11.43 -10.49 15.88
C GLU A 53 -10.70 -11.84 15.95
N GLY A 54 -9.56 -11.97 15.28
CA GLY A 54 -8.79 -13.21 15.16
C GLY A 54 -9.43 -14.27 14.26
N ILE A 55 -10.57 -13.96 13.63
CA ILE A 55 -11.34 -14.87 12.77
C ILE A 55 -11.64 -14.20 11.43
N LEU A 56 -11.54 -14.98 10.34
CA LEU A 56 -11.91 -14.51 9.01
C LEU A 56 -13.40 -14.71 8.79
N GLN A 57 -14.14 -13.60 8.69
CA GLN A 57 -15.58 -13.61 8.46
C GLN A 57 -15.94 -14.31 7.14
N GLU A 58 -17.15 -14.87 7.07
CA GLU A 58 -17.59 -15.64 5.90
C GLU A 58 -17.56 -14.81 4.63
N GLU A 59 -18.07 -13.58 4.68
CA GLU A 59 -18.12 -12.64 3.57
C GLU A 59 -16.74 -12.13 3.09
N CYS A 60 -15.67 -12.46 3.81
CA CYS A 60 -14.31 -12.12 3.44
C CYS A 60 -13.58 -13.23 2.69
N ALA A 61 -14.15 -14.44 2.64
CA ALA A 61 -13.56 -15.50 1.85
C ALA A 61 -13.99 -15.37 0.39
N CYS A 62 -13.03 -15.56 -0.51
CA CYS A 62 -13.27 -15.57 -1.95
C CYS A 62 -14.44 -16.50 -2.37
N GLU A 63 -14.52 -17.66 -1.74
CA GLU A 63 -15.46 -18.73 -2.11
C GLU A 63 -16.87 -18.51 -1.52
N SER A 64 -17.07 -17.41 -0.78
CA SER A 64 -18.35 -17.08 -0.17
C SER A 64 -19.30 -16.43 -1.18
N GLU A 65 -20.54 -16.90 -1.19
CA GLU A 65 -21.65 -16.23 -1.89
C GLU A 65 -22.11 -14.95 -1.16
N LYS A 66 -21.72 -14.78 0.11
CA LYS A 66 -22.01 -13.57 0.89
C LYS A 66 -21.02 -12.49 0.51
N ASN A 67 -21.54 -11.36 0.04
CA ASN A 67 -20.77 -10.16 -0.23
C ASN A 67 -20.74 -9.26 1.00
N LEU A 68 -19.56 -8.71 1.30
CA LEU A 68 -19.40 -7.68 2.30
C LEU A 68 -20.20 -6.43 1.87
N GLN A 69 -21.30 -6.14 2.58
CA GLN A 69 -22.10 -4.96 2.30
C GLN A 69 -21.39 -3.70 2.81
N LEU A 70 -20.65 -3.04 1.91
CA LEU A 70 -20.05 -1.75 2.19
C LEU A 70 -20.95 -0.63 1.65
N PHE A 71 -21.20 0.39 2.47
CA PHE A 71 -21.90 1.58 2.04
C PHE A 71 -21.03 2.36 1.04
N ASN A 72 -21.41 2.35 -0.23
CA ASN A 72 -20.75 3.15 -1.25
C ASN A 72 -21.33 4.58 -1.25
N LYS A 73 -20.74 5.47 -0.46
CA LYS A 73 -21.05 6.90 -0.52
C LYS A 73 -20.03 7.58 -1.43
N ARG A 74 -20.48 8.03 -2.60
CA ARG A 74 -19.64 8.84 -3.49
C ARG A 74 -19.47 10.23 -2.91
N HIS A 75 -18.22 10.66 -2.74
CA HIS A 75 -17.88 11.98 -2.24
C HIS A 75 -17.82 13.04 -3.35
N GLY A 76 -18.77 13.06 -4.30
CA GLY A 76 -18.95 14.16 -5.27
C GLY A 76 -17.75 14.56 -6.14
N VAL A 77 -16.59 13.91 -6.03
CA VAL A 77 -15.40 14.19 -6.83
C VAL A 77 -15.65 13.61 -8.23
N PRO A 78 -15.59 14.43 -9.29
CA PRO A 78 -15.67 13.92 -10.65
C PRO A 78 -14.57 12.89 -10.91
N ASN A 79 -14.92 11.72 -11.42
CA ASN A 79 -13.97 10.68 -11.84
C ASN A 79 -13.38 10.97 -13.24
N ASP A 80 -13.56 12.19 -13.75
CA ASP A 80 -13.14 12.52 -15.11
C ASP A 80 -11.65 12.90 -15.13
N TYR A 81 -10.83 11.86 -15.25
CA TYR A 81 -9.39 11.97 -15.42
C TYR A 81 -8.97 12.13 -16.89
N THR A 82 -9.92 12.28 -17.83
CA THR A 82 -9.60 12.32 -19.27
C THR A 82 -8.80 13.56 -19.68
N ASN A 83 -8.65 14.53 -18.78
CA ASN A 83 -7.96 15.80 -19.03
C ASN A 83 -6.61 15.99 -18.31
N PHE A 84 -5.91 14.93 -17.87
CA PHE A 84 -4.52 15.04 -17.35
C PHE A 84 -3.69 13.74 -17.57
N PRO A 85 -2.33 13.78 -17.66
CA PRO A 85 -1.42 14.85 -18.03
C PRO A 85 -0.61 14.59 -19.32
N THR A 86 -0.01 15.65 -19.88
CA THR A 86 1.03 15.55 -20.92
C THR A 86 2.27 14.84 -20.37
N VAL A 87 3.14 14.30 -21.25
CA VAL A 87 4.41 13.63 -20.87
C VAL A 87 5.23 14.44 -19.84
N HIS A 88 5.23 15.76 -19.97
CA HIS A 88 5.96 16.65 -19.05
C HIS A 88 5.41 16.65 -17.62
N LEU A 89 4.09 16.56 -17.47
CA LEU A 89 3.43 16.62 -16.17
C LEU A 89 3.51 15.26 -15.45
N ASN A 90 3.64 14.15 -16.18
CA ASN A 90 4.01 12.85 -15.59
C ASN A 90 5.40 12.87 -14.95
N VAL A 91 6.41 13.44 -15.63
CA VAL A 91 7.78 13.53 -15.06
C VAL A 91 7.80 14.37 -13.79
N MET A 92 7.05 15.48 -13.75
CA MET A 92 6.95 16.29 -12.54
C MET A 92 6.24 15.57 -11.40
N ILE A 93 5.16 14.83 -11.71
CA ILE A 93 4.47 14.00 -10.71
C ILE A 93 5.43 12.95 -10.16
N ASP A 94 6.09 12.18 -11.03
CA ASP A 94 7.02 11.12 -10.62
C ASP A 94 8.15 11.66 -9.73
N GLU A 95 8.71 12.83 -10.06
CA GLU A 95 9.77 13.46 -9.27
C GLU A 95 9.28 13.86 -7.87
N ILE A 96 8.07 14.42 -7.77
CA ILE A 96 7.49 14.88 -6.51
C ILE A 96 7.00 13.70 -5.67
N THR A 97 6.50 12.62 -6.29
CA THR A 97 5.94 11.43 -5.62
C THR A 97 6.93 10.27 -5.52
N ARG A 98 8.22 10.49 -5.82
CA ARG A 98 9.22 9.40 -5.82
C ARG A 98 9.32 8.66 -4.48
N TYR A 99 9.28 9.39 -3.36
CA TYR A 99 9.32 8.78 -2.03
C TYR A 99 7.99 8.10 -1.68
N ASP A 100 6.87 8.67 -2.10
CA ASP A 100 5.55 8.06 -1.95
C ASP A 100 5.45 6.75 -2.73
N THR A 101 6.07 6.67 -3.91
CA THR A 101 6.13 5.44 -4.70
C THR A 101 6.85 4.33 -3.96
N VAL A 102 8.02 4.62 -3.37
CA VAL A 102 8.76 3.62 -2.58
C VAL A 102 7.97 3.22 -1.33
N LEU A 103 7.35 4.19 -0.64
CA LEU A 103 6.51 3.93 0.53
C LEU A 103 5.26 3.10 0.18
N PHE A 104 4.63 3.37 -0.96
CA PHE A 104 3.48 2.63 -1.47
C PHE A 104 3.86 1.18 -1.77
N VAL A 105 4.99 0.95 -2.44
CA VAL A 105 5.53 -0.39 -2.69
C VAL A 105 5.77 -1.13 -1.37
N ALA A 106 6.41 -0.50 -0.38
CA ALA A 106 6.59 -1.08 0.94
C ALA A 106 5.25 -1.44 1.60
N GLY A 107 4.27 -0.53 1.50
CA GLY A 107 2.92 -0.72 2.04
C GLY A 107 2.19 -1.88 1.38
N MET A 108 2.30 -2.00 0.06
CA MET A 108 1.76 -3.12 -0.72
C MET A 108 2.39 -4.46 -0.31
N ILE A 109 3.71 -4.51 -0.15
CA ILE A 109 4.41 -5.72 0.28
C ILE A 109 3.92 -6.15 1.67
N ARG A 110 3.87 -5.21 2.64
CA ARG A 110 3.36 -5.49 3.99
C ARG A 110 1.89 -5.91 3.98
N PHE A 111 1.05 -5.23 3.20
CA PHE A 111 -0.36 -5.55 3.07
C PHE A 111 -0.58 -6.98 2.52
N LEU A 112 0.19 -7.38 1.51
CA LEU A 112 0.11 -8.73 0.95
C LEU A 112 0.60 -9.80 1.95
N ASP A 113 1.58 -9.48 2.79
CA ASP A 113 2.01 -10.35 3.88
C ASP A 113 0.94 -10.49 4.98
N ASP A 114 0.27 -9.39 5.36
CA ASP A 114 -0.88 -9.42 6.27
C ASP A 114 -2.01 -10.30 5.70
N VAL A 115 -2.27 -10.22 4.38
CA VAL A 115 -3.25 -11.06 3.70
C VAL A 115 -2.85 -12.53 3.74
N GLU A 116 -1.61 -12.85 3.38
CA GLU A 116 -1.12 -14.23 3.41
C GLU A 116 -1.17 -14.82 4.83
N THR A 117 -0.83 -14.02 5.85
CA THR A 117 -0.95 -14.40 7.26
C THR A 117 -2.39 -14.75 7.61
N ALA A 118 -3.34 -13.88 7.27
CA ALA A 118 -4.76 -14.13 7.53
C ALA A 118 -5.26 -15.39 6.82
N GLU A 119 -4.90 -15.58 5.54
CA GLU A 119 -5.28 -16.76 4.76
C GLU A 119 -4.73 -18.06 5.35
N ASN A 120 -3.46 -18.05 5.76
CA ASN A 120 -2.81 -19.19 6.40
C ASN A 120 -3.44 -19.54 7.76
N MET A 121 -3.75 -18.52 8.57
CA MET A 121 -4.36 -18.71 9.89
C MET A 121 -5.81 -19.19 9.79
N SER A 122 -6.58 -18.70 8.82
CA SER A 122 -7.99 -19.10 8.67
C SER A 122 -8.19 -20.34 7.79
N GLY A 123 -7.18 -20.75 7.03
CA GLY A 123 -7.29 -21.82 6.04
C GLY A 123 -8.21 -21.48 4.86
N ARG A 124 -8.42 -20.19 4.58
CA ARG A 124 -9.38 -19.69 3.59
C ARG A 124 -8.74 -18.55 2.82
N ARG A 125 -9.00 -18.49 1.51
CA ARG A 125 -8.48 -17.41 0.65
C ARG A 125 -9.34 -16.16 0.76
N ILE A 126 -8.69 -15.01 0.81
CA ILE A 126 -9.29 -13.69 0.74
C ILE A 126 -9.24 -13.20 -0.71
N PHE A 127 -8.11 -13.35 -1.39
CA PHE A 127 -8.03 -13.06 -2.82
C PHE A 127 -8.55 -14.23 -3.67
N CYS A 128 -9.53 -13.96 -4.54
CA CYS A 128 -9.92 -14.90 -5.59
C CYS A 128 -8.89 -14.97 -6.70
N ASP A 129 -8.45 -13.81 -7.13
CA ASP A 129 -7.34 -13.65 -8.07
C ASP A 129 -6.34 -12.69 -7.43
N ARG A 130 -5.17 -13.24 -7.06
CA ARG A 130 -4.07 -12.44 -6.51
C ARG A 130 -3.31 -11.69 -7.62
N GLY A 131 -3.55 -12.06 -8.88
CA GLY A 131 -2.87 -11.52 -10.05
C GLY A 131 -2.98 -10.01 -10.19
N ASP A 132 -4.12 -9.40 -9.82
CA ASP A 132 -4.26 -7.95 -9.93
C ASP A 132 -3.45 -7.19 -8.88
N ALA A 133 -3.33 -7.73 -7.67
CA ALA A 133 -2.46 -7.16 -6.63
C ALA A 133 -0.98 -7.33 -6.97
N GLU A 134 -0.60 -8.47 -7.53
CA GLU A 134 0.76 -8.71 -8.02
C GLU A 134 1.10 -7.80 -9.20
N LYS A 135 0.22 -7.67 -10.20
CA LYS A 135 0.43 -6.74 -11.33
C LYS A 135 0.57 -5.30 -10.87
N LEU A 136 -0.23 -4.87 -9.88
CA LEU A 136 -0.12 -3.51 -9.35
C LEU A 136 1.24 -3.31 -8.68
N LEU A 137 1.64 -4.24 -7.80
CA LEU A 137 2.95 -4.19 -7.15
C LEU A 137 4.08 -4.19 -8.19
N ASP A 138 4.04 -5.08 -9.17
CA ASP A 138 5.03 -5.16 -10.25
C ASP A 138 5.08 -3.85 -11.06
N THR A 139 3.93 -3.22 -11.33
CA THR A 139 3.88 -1.92 -12.02
C THR A 139 4.67 -0.86 -11.26
N TYR A 140 4.45 -0.74 -9.94
CA TYR A 140 5.14 0.24 -9.12
C TYR A 140 6.61 -0.11 -8.86
N MET A 141 6.94 -1.41 -8.73
CA MET A 141 8.31 -1.90 -8.59
C MET A 141 9.20 -1.54 -9.80
N ASN A 142 8.60 -1.46 -10.99
CA ASN A 142 9.32 -1.15 -12.23
C ASN A 142 9.28 0.35 -12.59
N THR A 143 8.72 1.21 -11.74
CA THR A 143 8.76 2.66 -11.97
C THR A 143 10.18 3.20 -11.83
N LYS A 144 10.48 4.27 -12.57
CA LYS A 144 11.75 4.99 -12.46
C LYS A 144 12.04 5.42 -11.01
N ALA A 145 11.01 5.92 -10.31
CA ALA A 145 11.10 6.29 -8.90
C ALA A 145 11.63 5.14 -8.02
N CYS A 146 11.07 3.94 -8.18
CA CYS A 146 11.46 2.77 -7.40
C CYS A 146 12.88 2.31 -7.74
N VAL A 147 13.18 2.17 -9.04
CA VAL A 147 14.48 1.67 -9.53
C VAL A 147 15.62 2.62 -9.17
N GLU A 148 15.43 3.93 -9.33
CA GLU A 148 16.53 4.90 -9.14
C GLU A 148 16.65 5.41 -7.69
N PHE A 149 15.56 5.49 -6.92
CA PHE A 149 15.56 6.29 -5.69
C PHE A 149 15.38 5.52 -4.39
N GLY A 150 14.96 4.25 -4.37
CA GLY A 150 14.77 3.65 -3.05
C GLY A 150 14.30 2.22 -2.91
N CYS A 151 13.97 1.48 -3.98
CA CYS A 151 13.50 0.11 -3.77
C CYS A 151 14.61 -0.85 -3.29
N HIS A 152 15.88 -0.52 -3.51
CA HIS A 152 17.00 -1.19 -2.85
C HIS A 152 16.98 -1.03 -1.31
N GLN A 153 16.38 0.05 -0.78
CA GLN A 153 16.24 0.26 0.67
C GLN A 153 15.16 -0.63 1.30
N LEU A 154 14.25 -1.20 0.49
CA LEU A 154 13.25 -2.14 0.98
C LEU A 154 13.92 -3.40 1.54
N GLU A 155 15.06 -3.80 0.99
CA GLU A 155 15.78 -4.98 1.43
C GLU A 155 16.37 -4.85 2.84
N SER A 156 16.73 -3.62 3.26
CA SER A 156 17.35 -3.38 4.56
C SER A 156 16.35 -3.07 5.68
N ILE A 157 15.18 -2.51 5.36
CA ILE A 157 14.18 -2.10 6.36
C ILE A 157 12.95 -3.00 6.35
N VAL A 158 12.35 -3.21 5.17
CA VAL A 158 11.04 -3.88 5.05
C VAL A 158 11.20 -5.40 5.10
N LEU A 159 12.12 -5.93 4.31
CA LEU A 159 12.36 -7.37 4.18
C LEU A 159 12.76 -8.07 5.50
N PRO A 160 13.66 -7.53 6.34
CA PRO A 160 14.03 -8.17 7.60
C PRO A 160 12.88 -8.16 8.61
N ALA A 161 12.09 -7.09 8.63
CA ALA A 161 10.90 -7.02 9.46
C ALA A 161 9.88 -8.10 9.07
N LEU A 162 9.73 -8.40 7.78
CA LEU A 162 8.79 -9.43 7.27
C LEU A 162 9.25 -10.89 7.43
N ARG A 163 10.56 -11.16 7.57
CA ARG A 163 11.09 -12.53 7.73
C ARG A 163 10.52 -13.27 8.94
N GLY A 164 9.98 -12.56 9.93
CA GLY A 164 9.32 -13.16 11.09
C GLY A 164 7.84 -13.49 10.89
N MET A 165 7.22 -13.14 9.76
CA MET A 165 5.76 -13.07 9.62
C MET A 165 5.12 -14.01 8.58
N GLY A 166 5.85 -14.59 7.61
CA GLY A 166 5.22 -15.54 6.68
C GLY A 166 5.97 -15.86 5.39
N GLY A 167 5.33 -16.69 4.54
CA GLY A 167 5.89 -17.29 3.31
C GLY A 167 5.98 -16.36 2.08
N PHE A 168 5.36 -15.18 2.13
CA PHE A 168 5.38 -14.20 1.02
C PHE A 168 6.82 -13.76 0.69
N TYR A 169 7.65 -13.66 1.72
CA TYR A 169 9.07 -13.33 1.64
C TYR A 169 9.84 -14.18 0.62
N SER A 170 9.62 -15.49 0.63
CA SER A 170 10.33 -16.43 -0.25
C SER A 170 10.00 -16.22 -1.73
N ARG A 171 8.78 -15.74 -2.04
CA ARG A 171 8.37 -15.41 -3.41
C ARG A 171 8.99 -14.10 -3.89
N LEU A 172 9.09 -13.10 -3.02
CA LEU A 172 9.74 -11.82 -3.35
C LEU A 172 11.23 -12.01 -3.68
N GLN A 173 11.95 -12.86 -2.94
CA GLN A 173 13.36 -13.19 -3.26
C GLN A 173 13.52 -13.85 -4.64
N SER A 174 12.61 -14.76 -5.01
CA SER A 174 12.67 -15.44 -6.31
C SER A 174 12.41 -14.52 -7.52
N ARG A 175 11.83 -13.33 -7.31
CA ARG A 175 11.46 -12.36 -8.36
C ARG A 175 12.50 -11.25 -8.59
N GLY A 176 13.72 -11.36 -8.02
CA GLY A 176 14.83 -10.45 -8.36
C GLY A 176 15.13 -9.34 -7.36
N LEU A 177 14.50 -9.34 -6.17
CA LEU A 177 14.98 -8.59 -4.99
C LEU A 177 16.24 -9.25 -4.37
N SER A 178 17.15 -9.73 -5.21
CA SER A 178 18.45 -10.27 -4.82
C SER A 178 19.54 -9.85 -5.81
N SER A 179 19.19 -9.04 -6.81
CA SER A 179 20.07 -8.61 -7.88
C SER A 179 19.85 -7.14 -8.29
N LEU A 180 19.23 -6.33 -7.43
CA LEU A 180 19.31 -4.87 -7.50
C LEU A 180 20.51 -4.37 -6.68
#